data_AF-A0A1C7LS31-F1
#
_entry.id   AF-A0A1C7LS31-F1
#
_cell.length_a   1.000
_cell.length_b   1.000
_cell.length_c   1.000
_cell.angle_alpha   90.00
_cell.angle_beta   90.00
_cell.angle_gamma   90.00
#
_symmetry.space_group_name_H-M   'P 1'
#
loop_
_entity.id
_entity.type
_entity.pdbx_description
1 polymer ?
#
loop_
_entity_poly.entity_id
_entity_poly.type
_entity_poly.pdbx_seq_one_letter_code
_entity_poly.pdbx_strand_id
1 'polypeptide(L)'
;MSFENFIAKTVNPSIRLSFIRYLRTHSFDILALQETHTDNILFIWSAHCGLICFQPDIEFSNSYINRCGRLVHTSIFHRSHLFDPFTLTVVYFPASSGE
;
A
#
# COMPACT_ATOMS: atom_id res chain seq x y z
N MET A 1 -14.84 -7.93 -3.37
CA MET A 1 -13.65 -7.42 -2.67
C MET A 1 -13.84 -5.90 -2.55
N SER A 2 -14.23 -5.40 -1.37
CA SER A 2 -14.44 -3.96 -1.16
C SER A 2 -13.11 -3.30 -0.80
N PHE A 3 -12.61 -2.43 -1.67
CA PHE A 3 -11.47 -1.56 -1.38
C PHE A 3 -11.97 -0.27 -0.74
N GLU A 4 -12.47 -0.34 0.49
CA GLU A 4 -12.86 0.88 1.21
C GLU A 4 -12.36 0.81 2.64
N ASN A 5 -11.36 1.64 2.94
CA ASN A 5 -11.19 2.40 4.18
C ASN A 5 -9.88 3.20 4.11
N PHE A 6 -9.96 4.50 3.82
CA PHE A 6 -8.83 5.42 3.97
C PHE A 6 -8.67 5.78 5.44
N ILE A 7 -7.50 5.51 6.02
CA ILE A 7 -7.25 5.77 7.43
C ILE A 7 -5.90 6.44 7.59
N ALA A 8 -5.92 7.67 8.11
CA ALA A 8 -4.73 8.47 8.34
C ALA A 8 -4.10 8.18 9.70
N LYS A 9 -2.78 7.99 9.73
CA LYS A 9 -2.00 7.93 10.97
C LYS A 9 -1.89 9.34 11.54
N THR A 10 -2.14 9.50 12.84
CA THR A 10 -1.98 10.80 13.53
C THR A 10 -0.80 10.75 14.50
N VAL A 11 -0.29 11.92 14.89
CA VAL A 11 0.83 12.07 15.84
C VAL A 11 0.42 11.66 17.27
N ASN A 12 -0.89 11.56 17.55
CA ASN A 12 -1.41 11.17 18.85
C ASN A 12 -1.15 9.67 19.14
N PRO A 13 -0.40 9.33 20.21
CA PRO A 13 -0.04 7.94 20.53
C PRO A 13 -1.23 7.02 20.74
N SER A 14 -2.32 7.51 21.32
CA SER A 14 -3.55 6.74 21.56
C SER A 14 -4.25 6.42 20.25
N ILE A 15 -4.29 7.37 19.31
CA ILE A 15 -4.85 7.16 17.97
C ILE A 15 -3.97 6.21 17.17
N ARG A 16 -2.64 6.30 17.30
CA ARG A 16 -1.70 5.35 16.68
C ARG A 16 -1.90 3.91 17.18
N LEU A 17 -2.14 3.72 18.47
CA LEU A 17 -2.46 2.40 19.03
C LEU A 17 -3.81 1.88 18.53
N SER A 18 -4.82 2.73 18.49
CA SER A 18 -6.13 2.39 17.91
C SER A 18 -6.01 2.02 16.43
N PHE A 19 -5.17 2.72 15.67
CA PHE A 19 -4.87 2.42 14.27
C PHE A 19 -4.20 1.05 14.10
N ILE A 20 -3.18 0.73 14.91
CA ILE A 20 -2.54 -0.59 14.87
C ILE A 20 -3.53 -1.69 15.27
N ARG A 21 -4.38 -1.46 16.28
CA ARG A 21 -5.43 -2.41 16.67
C ARG A 21 -6.41 -2.61 15.53
N TYR A 22 -6.87 -1.53 14.89
CA TYR A 22 -7.75 -1.60 13.73
C TYR A 22 -7.14 -2.45 12.61
N LEU A 23 -5.86 -2.21 12.28
CA LEU A 23 -5.14 -2.98 11.26
C LEU A 23 -5.03 -4.47 11.62
N ARG A 24 -4.90 -4.80 12.91
CA ARG A 24 -4.83 -6.19 13.39
C ARG A 24 -6.19 -6.88 13.48
N THR A 25 -7.26 -6.13 13.66
CA THR A 25 -8.62 -6.68 13.76
C THR A 25 -9.26 -6.93 12.40
N HIS A 26 -8.71 -6.35 11.32
CA HIS A 26 -9.20 -6.55 9.97
C HIS A 26 -8.24 -7.45 9.19
N SER A 27 -8.79 -8.41 8.45
CA SER A 27 -8.03 -9.22 7.51
C SER A 27 -7.91 -8.47 6.18
N PHE A 28 -6.73 -7.94 5.89
CA PHE A 28 -6.43 -7.32 4.60
C PHE A 28 -5.67 -8.31 3.72
N ASP A 29 -6.08 -8.43 2.46
CA ASP A 29 -5.28 -9.16 1.46
C ASP A 29 -4.10 -8.30 0.97
N ILE A 30 -4.35 -7.01 0.74
CA ILE A 30 -3.38 -6.04 0.22
C ILE A 30 -3.50 -4.74 1.01
N LEU A 31 -2.36 -4.17 1.41
CA LEU A 31 -2.26 -2.88 2.09
C LEU A 31 -1.40 -1.91 1.28
N ALA A 32 -2.02 -0.82 0.84
CA ALA A 32 -1.38 0.30 0.16
C ALA A 32 -1.12 1.45 1.15
N LEU A 33 0.11 1.95 1.18
CA LEU A 33 0.58 2.94 2.15
C LEU A 33 1.19 4.16 1.44
N GLN A 34 0.94 5.33 2.01
CA GLN A 34 1.61 6.60 1.69
C GLN A 34 2.40 7.07 2.92
N GLU A 35 3.31 8.02 2.74
CA GLU A 35 4.13 8.62 3.80
C GLU A 35 4.87 7.56 4.63
N THR A 36 5.46 6.58 3.94
CA THR A 36 6.14 5.45 4.58
C THR A 36 7.44 5.84 5.25
N HIS A 37 8.17 6.83 4.72
CA HIS A 37 9.43 7.36 5.25
C HIS A 37 10.46 6.27 5.63
N THR A 38 10.49 5.18 4.87
CA THR A 38 11.41 4.05 5.07
C THR A 38 11.72 3.41 3.74
N ASP A 39 12.89 2.79 3.61
CA ASP A 39 13.31 2.02 2.45
C ASP A 39 13.39 0.56 2.88
N ASN A 40 12.33 -0.21 2.67
CA ASN A 40 12.27 -1.62 3.05
C ASN A 40 12.32 -2.51 1.80
N ILE A 41 13.23 -3.49 1.79
CA ILE A 41 13.52 -4.35 0.63
C ILE A 41 12.59 -5.55 0.49
N LEU A 42 11.74 -5.84 1.49
CA LEU A 42 10.90 -7.05 1.50
C LEU A 42 9.58 -6.89 0.72
N PHE A 43 9.26 -5.69 0.26
CA PHE A 43 7.98 -5.33 -0.35
C PHE A 43 8.18 -4.36 -1.52
N ILE A 44 7.14 -4.11 -2.33
CA ILE A 44 7.19 -3.03 -3.32
C ILE A 44 7.14 -1.72 -2.53
N TRP A 45 8.27 -1.04 -2.44
CA TRP A 45 8.46 0.05 -1.50
C TRP A 45 9.31 1.18 -2.06
N SER A 46 9.05 2.38 -1.57
CA SER A 46 9.77 3.62 -1.83
C SER A 46 9.69 4.52 -0.60
N ALA A 47 10.47 5.60 -0.58
CA ALA A 47 10.46 6.56 0.50
C ALA A 47 9.07 7.18 0.81
N HIS A 48 8.14 7.19 -0.16
CA HIS A 48 6.81 7.79 0.01
C HIS A 48 5.66 6.79 -0.09
N CYS A 49 5.84 5.66 -0.77
CA CYS A 49 4.77 4.69 -1.00
C CYS A 49 5.22 3.28 -0.66
N GLY A 50 4.28 2.46 -0.16
CA GLY A 50 4.50 1.04 0.10
C GLY A 50 3.30 0.20 -0.29
N LEU A 51 3.54 -1.01 -0.76
CA LEU A 51 2.51 -1.99 -1.06
C LEU A 51 2.89 -3.35 -0.45
N ILE A 52 2.00 -3.87 0.39
CA ILE A 52 2.17 -5.13 1.10
C ILE A 52 1.07 -6.10 0.67
N CYS A 53 1.44 -7.33 0.32
CA CYS A 53 0.50 -8.43 0.14
C CYS A 53 0.60 -9.38 1.34
N PHE A 54 -0.54 -9.76 1.93
CA PHE A 54 -0.61 -10.76 2.99
C PHE A 54 -1.13 -12.11 2.50
N GLN A 55 -1.68 -12.17 1.28
CA GLN A 55 -2.24 -13.38 0.71
C GLN A 55 -1.18 -14.09 -0.17
N PRO A 56 -0.74 -15.33 0.16
CA PRO A 56 0.31 -16.03 -0.59
C PRO A 56 -0.06 -16.38 -2.03
N ASP A 57 -1.35 -16.42 -2.37
CA ASP A 57 -1.84 -16.76 -3.71
C ASP A 57 -2.08 -15.54 -4.61
N ILE A 58 -1.87 -14.34 -4.08
CA ILE A 58 -1.90 -13.10 -4.85
C ILE A 58 -0.46 -12.70 -5.21
N GLU A 59 -0.23 -12.44 -6.49
CA GLU A 59 1.07 -12.04 -7.01
C GLU A 59 1.05 -10.65 -7.65
N PHE A 60 2.21 -9.99 -7.57
CA PHE A 60 2.47 -8.72 -8.20
C PHE A 60 3.34 -8.92 -9.45
N SER A 61 2.98 -8.28 -10.55
CA SER A 61 3.76 -8.27 -11.79
C SER A 61 3.79 -6.89 -12.43
N ASN A 62 4.76 -6.68 -13.33
CA ASN A 62 4.95 -5.42 -14.06
C ASN A 62 5.00 -4.19 -13.12
N SER A 63 5.64 -4.37 -11.97
CA SER A 63 5.71 -3.33 -10.94
C SER A 63 6.65 -2.20 -11.37
N TYR A 64 6.18 -0.97 -11.22
CA TYR A 64 6.89 0.25 -11.57
C TYR A 64 6.84 1.23 -10.40
N ILE A 65 8.00 1.76 -10.03
CA ILE A 65 8.12 2.88 -9.09
C ILE A 65 8.70 4.05 -9.87
N ASN A 66 8.05 5.22 -9.79
CA ASN A 66 8.56 6.40 -10.46
C ASN A 66 9.85 6.94 -9.82
N ARG A 67 10.57 7.81 -10.53
CA ARG A 67 11.88 8.32 -10.08
C ARG A 67 11.86 8.99 -8.71
N CYS A 68 10.78 9.69 -8.37
CA CYS A 68 10.66 10.36 -7.08
C CYS A 68 10.08 9.46 -5.98
N GLY A 69 9.78 8.18 -6.26
CA GLY A 69 9.22 7.25 -5.28
C GLY A 69 7.82 7.62 -4.78
N ARG A 70 7.08 8.48 -5.51
CA ARG A 70 5.73 8.92 -5.14
C ARG A 70 4.63 8.19 -5.89
N LEU A 71 4.98 7.33 -6.84
CA LEU A 71 4.04 6.52 -7.57
C LEU A 71 4.56 5.09 -7.59
N VAL A 72 3.71 4.17 -7.12
CA VAL A 72 3.89 2.72 -7.25
C VAL A 72 2.72 2.21 -8.08
N HIS A 73 3.03 1.54 -9.19
CA HIS A 73 2.06 0.90 -10.06
C HIS A 73 2.37 -0.59 -10.15
N THR A 74 1.37 -1.46 -10.08
CA THR A 74 1.57 -2.90 -10.25
C THR A 74 0.32 -3.56 -10.81
N SER A 75 0.53 -4.64 -11.56
CA SER A 75 -0.54 -5.59 -11.89
C SER A 75 -0.68 -6.60 -10.76
N ILE A 76 -1.91 -7.02 -10.50
CA ILE A 76 -2.28 -7.98 -9.45
C ILE A 76 -3.07 -9.10 -10.09
N PHE A 77 -2.71 -10.33 -9.78
CA PHE A 77 -3.43 -11.52 -10.22
C PHE A 77 -3.42 -12.59 -9.14
N HIS A 78 -4.39 -13.49 -9.20
CA HIS A 78 -4.44 -14.68 -8.34
C HIS A 78 -3.82 -15.88 -9.08
N ARG A 79 -2.98 -16.67 -8.42
CA ARG A 79 -2.33 -17.87 -9.01
C ARG A 79 -3.33 -18.85 -9.62
N SER A 80 -4.45 -19.06 -8.92
CA SER A 80 -5.55 -19.93 -9.38
C SER A 80 -6.61 -19.22 -10.23
N HIS A 81 -6.35 -18.00 -10.70
CA HIS A 81 -7.28 -17.21 -11.54
C HIS A 81 -8.68 -17.03 -10.93
N LEU A 82 -8.78 -16.86 -9.60
CA LEU A 82 -10.07 -16.71 -8.91
C LEU A 82 -10.73 -15.33 -9.15
N PHE A 83 -9.99 -14.38 -9.71
CA PHE A 83 -10.50 -13.09 -10.15
C PHE A 83 -9.70 -12.61 -11.36
N ASP A 84 -10.33 -11.74 -12.15
CA ASP A 84 -9.67 -11.10 -13.30
C ASP A 84 -8.53 -10.19 -12.84
N PRO A 85 -7.35 -10.27 -13.47
CA PRO A 85 -6.24 -9.41 -13.13
C PRO A 85 -6.62 -7.92 -13.16
N PHE A 86 -6.14 -7.16 -12.20
CA PHE A 86 -6.39 -5.72 -12.11
C PHE A 86 -5.10 -4.96 -11.79
N THR A 87 -5.09 -3.67 -12.06
CA THR A 87 -3.95 -2.80 -11.75
C THR A 87 -4.22 -2.00 -10.48
N LEU A 88 -3.22 -1.87 -9.63
CA LEU A 88 -3.25 -1.01 -8.47
C LEU A 88 -2.18 0.07 -8.60
N THR A 89 -2.57 1.32 -8.33
CA THR A 89 -1.66 2.46 -8.32
C THR A 89 -1.77 3.20 -6.99
N VAL A 90 -0.65 3.33 -6.29
CA VAL A 90 -0.51 4.17 -5.10
C VAL A 90 0.20 5.44 -5.51
N VAL A 91 -0.42 6.60 -5.26
CA VAL A 91 0.17 7.91 -5.58
C VAL A 91 0.19 8.76 -4.33
N TYR A 92 1.36 9.29 -3.97
CA TYR A 92 1.52 10.29 -2.91
C TYR A 92 1.65 11.69 -3.53
N PHE A 93 0.66 12.55 -3.27
CA PHE A 93 0.71 13.97 -3.62
C PHE A 93 1.15 14.77 -2.40
N PRO A 94 2.24 15.56 -2.47
CA PRO A 94 2.64 16.42 -1.37
C PRO A 94 1.58 17.49 -1.10
N ALA A 95 1.41 17.87 0.17
CA ALA A 95 0.44 18.91 0.56
C ALA A 95 0.79 20.31 0.00
N SER A 96 2.05 20.53 -0.37
CA SER A 96 2.54 21.76 -0.98
C SER A 96 3.17 21.46 -2.34
N SER A 97 2.83 22.25 -3.36
CA SER A 97 3.33 22.15 -4.75
C SER A 97 4.78 22.60 -4.92
N GLY A 98 5.61 22.46 -3.89
CA GLY A 98 6.98 22.96 -3.85
C GLY A 98 7.96 21.85 -3.51
N GLU A 99 8.46 21.19 -4.55
CA GLU A 99 9.87 20.83 -4.85
C GLU A 99 9.91 19.87 -6.04
#